data_AF-A0A5E4K1N3-F1
#
_entry.id   AF-A0A5E4K1N3-F1
#
_cell.length_a   1.000
_cell.length_b   1.000
_cell.length_c   1.000
_cell.angle_alpha   90.00
_cell.angle_beta   90.00
_cell.angle_gamma   90.00
#
_symmetry.space_group_name_H-M   'P 1'
#
loop_
_entity.id
_entity.type
_entity.pdbx_description
1 polymer ?
#
loop_
_entity_poly.entity_id
_entity_poly.type
_entity_poly.pdbx_seq_one_letter_code
_entity_poly.pdbx_strand_id
1 'polypeptide(L)'
;MKRVMKNKKGLSTIVVTLILVVLSLVAVGVVWAVISNLLKTGEEQSTSSFGQIFLNLKVQNVNIKSNGDVDVTVQRNSGAGDLKAINFIVSDGTNTQVIKQATSLSELGTQTFTLPYSTLGSMAIKTVSIAPVINTNGQETVGNVIDKYVNTNSGTYLYGPTNSPVWNDHTVSGGYGTYTNNNVVAPDGTMTGSTLTLTATAWDLYQPISPTPSGTVYTFSAYVKLGTATNFCVVMNNQVNWNTVLGKCFSAADGLSTTQWTRVYFTFTAPATNAINFHVGAHAENLPQQTAGTVNVWNWEIINGKHLD
;
A
#
# COMPACT_ATOMS: atom_id res chain seq x y z
N MET A 1 -2.08 -32.41 107.13
CA MET A 1 -1.15 -32.38 105.97
C MET A 1 -1.77 -31.54 104.86
N LYS A 2 -1.17 -30.40 104.49
CA LYS A 2 -1.69 -29.47 103.48
C LYS A 2 -0.87 -29.64 102.19
N ARG A 3 -1.49 -30.15 101.12
CA ARG A 3 -0.85 -30.43 99.83
C ARG A 3 -0.71 -29.14 99.02
N VAL A 4 0.51 -28.68 98.80
CA VAL A 4 0.81 -27.49 97.97
C VAL A 4 0.64 -27.86 96.49
N MET A 5 -0.33 -27.25 95.82
CA MET A 5 -0.51 -27.34 94.36
C MET A 5 0.43 -26.35 93.67
N LYS A 6 1.41 -26.85 92.90
CA LYS A 6 2.33 -26.03 92.09
C LYS A 6 1.60 -25.47 90.87
N ASN A 7 1.53 -24.14 90.77
CA ASN A 7 0.98 -23.42 89.63
C ASN A 7 1.84 -23.64 88.35
N LYS A 8 1.32 -24.41 87.38
CA LYS A 8 1.98 -24.66 86.06
C LYS A 8 1.83 -23.48 85.06
N LYS A 9 1.80 -22.23 85.52
CA LYS A 9 1.50 -21.07 84.67
C LYS A 9 2.67 -20.56 83.81
N GLY A 10 3.91 -20.99 84.07
CA GLY A 10 5.10 -20.54 83.32
C GLY A 10 5.37 -21.30 82.02
N LEU A 11 5.05 -22.61 81.95
CA LEU A 11 5.31 -23.43 80.76
C LEU A 11 4.36 -23.05 79.59
N SER A 12 3.13 -22.66 79.92
CA SER A 12 2.12 -22.27 78.92
C SER A 12 2.48 -20.99 78.19
N THR A 13 3.12 -20.02 78.86
CA THR A 13 3.50 -18.76 78.22
C THR A 13 4.61 -18.97 77.19
N ILE A 14 5.65 -19.73 77.55
CA ILE A 14 6.78 -20.03 76.66
C ILE A 14 6.31 -20.80 75.41
N VAL A 15 5.44 -21.80 75.62
CA VAL A 15 4.87 -22.59 74.51
C VAL A 15 4.02 -21.73 73.59
N VAL A 16 3.20 -20.83 74.14
CA VAL A 16 2.40 -19.89 73.34
C VAL A 16 3.30 -18.93 72.56
N THR A 17 4.35 -18.37 73.17
CA THR A 17 5.29 -17.48 72.47
C THR A 17 6.01 -18.21 71.34
N LEU A 18 6.44 -19.45 71.55
CA LEU A 18 7.06 -20.27 70.50
C LEU A 18 6.09 -20.56 69.35
N ILE A 19 4.85 -20.92 69.66
CA ILE A 19 3.81 -21.16 68.64
C ILE A 19 3.54 -19.88 67.84
N LEU A 20 3.49 -18.71 68.49
CA LEU A 20 3.28 -17.42 67.81
C LEU A 20 4.45 -17.05 66.89
N VAL A 21 5.69 -17.34 67.29
CA VAL A 21 6.88 -17.12 66.45
C VAL A 21 6.90 -18.08 65.25
N VAL A 22 6.53 -19.35 65.44
CA VAL A 22 6.46 -20.31 64.33
C VAL A 22 5.34 -19.94 63.34
N LEU A 23 4.17 -19.54 63.85
CA LEU A 23 3.06 -19.10 63.01
C LEU A 23 3.40 -17.84 62.19
N SER A 24 4.14 -16.89 62.75
CA SER A 24 4.54 -15.70 62.00
C SER A 24 5.51 -16.02 60.87
N LEU A 25 6.47 -16.94 61.09
CA LEU A 25 7.40 -17.39 60.05
C LEU A 25 6.68 -18.12 58.91
N VAL A 26 5.69 -18.95 59.24
CA VAL A 26 4.86 -19.63 58.23
C VAL A 26 4.07 -18.62 57.39
N ALA A 27 3.47 -17.61 58.04
CA ALA A 27 2.73 -16.57 57.34
C ALA A 27 3.62 -15.79 56.36
N VAL A 28 4.84 -15.41 56.77
CA VAL A 28 5.81 -14.74 55.88
C VAL A 28 6.19 -15.63 54.70
N GLY A 29 6.41 -16.93 54.93
CA GLY A 29 6.72 -17.89 53.87
C GLY A 29 5.62 -18.01 52.82
N VAL A 30 4.35 -18.03 53.23
CA VAL A 30 3.20 -18.08 52.32
C VAL A 30 3.07 -16.78 51.52
N VAL A 31 3.21 -15.62 52.16
CA VAL A 31 3.17 -14.32 51.48
C VAL A 31 4.31 -14.22 50.45
N TRP A 32 5.51 -14.68 50.80
CA TRP A 32 6.65 -14.72 49.87
C TRP A 32 6.42 -15.67 48.70
N ALA A 33 5.80 -16.84 48.91
CA ALA A 33 5.46 -17.76 47.83
C ALA A 33 4.50 -17.11 46.80
N VAL A 34 3.49 -16.37 47.28
CA VAL A 34 2.55 -15.65 46.40
C VAL A 34 3.24 -14.51 45.67
N ILE A 35 4.01 -13.67 46.37
CA ILE A 35 4.75 -12.55 45.76
C ILE A 35 5.78 -13.04 44.75
N SER A 36 6.54 -14.10 45.08
CA SER A 36 7.57 -14.63 44.17
C SER A 36 6.99 -15.28 42.92
N ASN A 37 5.82 -15.92 43.02
CA ASN A 37 5.12 -16.44 41.85
C ASN A 37 4.59 -15.31 40.96
N LEU A 38 4.07 -14.22 41.55
CA LEU A 38 3.63 -13.02 40.83
C LEU A 38 4.79 -12.28 40.16
N LEU A 39 5.95 -12.17 40.82
CA LEU A 39 7.14 -11.54 40.25
C LEU A 39 7.72 -12.35 39.08
N LYS A 40 7.79 -13.69 39.22
CA LYS A 40 8.23 -14.58 38.13
C LYS A 40 7.32 -14.52 36.90
N THR A 41 6.00 -14.40 37.10
CA THR A 41 5.05 -14.23 35.99
C THR A 41 5.06 -12.81 35.40
N GLY A 42 5.41 -11.79 36.19
CA GLY A 42 5.58 -10.41 35.72
C GLY A 42 6.84 -10.16 34.90
N GLU A 43 7.94 -10.86 35.19
CA GLU A 43 9.22 -10.76 34.46
C GLU A 43 9.16 -11.37 33.05
N GLU A 44 8.36 -12.42 32.84
CA GLU A 44 8.17 -13.06 31.53
C GLU A 44 7.29 -12.26 30.56
N GLN A 45 6.47 -11.31 31.05
CA GLN A 45 5.63 -10.45 30.22
C GLN A 45 6.19 -9.04 29.95
N SER A 46 7.13 -8.55 30.78
CA SER A 46 7.53 -7.12 30.73
C SER A 46 8.78 -6.84 29.89
N THR A 47 9.56 -7.84 29.49
CA THR A 47 10.78 -7.63 28.67
C THR A 47 10.49 -7.63 27.16
N SER A 48 9.40 -8.24 26.71
CA SER A 48 9.02 -8.32 25.30
C SER A 48 8.50 -6.99 24.72
N SER A 49 8.02 -6.07 25.56
CA SER A 49 7.36 -4.83 25.11
C SER A 49 8.31 -3.61 25.03
N PHE A 50 9.41 -3.61 25.79
CA PHE A 50 10.38 -2.48 25.79
C PHE A 50 11.62 -2.71 24.93
N GLY A 51 11.93 -3.96 24.55
CA GLY A 51 13.09 -4.27 23.69
C GLY A 51 12.91 -3.95 22.20
N GLN A 52 11.68 -3.69 21.76
CA GLN A 52 11.32 -3.55 20.33
C GLN A 52 11.33 -2.10 19.83
N ILE A 53 11.64 -1.11 20.68
CA ILE A 53 11.42 0.32 20.41
C ILE A 53 12.60 0.99 19.68
N PHE A 54 13.76 0.33 19.55
CA PHE A 54 14.98 1.03 19.11
C PHE A 54 15.27 0.97 17.61
N LEU A 55 14.79 -0.05 16.89
CA LEU A 55 15.01 -0.15 15.45
C LEU A 55 13.97 0.65 14.68
N ASN A 56 14.40 1.81 14.19
CA ASN A 56 13.61 2.66 13.31
C ASN A 56 13.92 2.30 11.86
N LEU A 57 13.16 1.36 11.29
CA LEU A 57 13.19 1.07 9.86
C LEU A 57 12.01 1.74 9.17
N LYS A 58 12.22 2.16 7.92
CA LYS A 58 11.21 2.79 7.08
C LYS A 58 11.25 2.19 5.68
N VAL A 59 10.08 1.92 5.12
CA VAL A 59 9.90 1.58 3.71
C VAL A 59 9.98 2.88 2.90
N GLN A 60 11.00 2.99 2.07
CA GLN A 60 11.22 4.16 1.21
C GLN A 60 10.51 4.00 -0.13
N ASN A 61 10.50 2.78 -0.68
CA ASN A 61 9.86 2.49 -1.96
C ASN A 61 9.46 1.01 -2.05
N VAL A 62 8.38 0.74 -2.78
CA VAL A 62 7.97 -0.61 -3.20
C VAL A 62 7.72 -0.58 -4.69
N ASN A 63 8.47 -1.39 -5.45
CA ASN A 63 8.35 -1.51 -6.89
C ASN A 63 7.98 -2.95 -7.27
N ILE A 64 6.87 -3.12 -7.99
CA ILE A 64 6.43 -4.42 -8.49
C ILE A 64 6.91 -4.57 -9.94
N LYS A 65 7.77 -5.55 -10.20
CA LYS A 65 8.35 -5.79 -11.53
C LYS A 65 7.38 -6.53 -12.44
N SER A 66 7.62 -6.42 -13.74
CA SER A 66 6.84 -7.12 -14.78
C SER A 66 6.90 -8.65 -14.68
N ASN A 67 7.95 -9.21 -14.07
CA ASN A 67 8.07 -10.65 -13.81
C ASN A 67 7.36 -11.10 -12.51
N GLY A 68 6.71 -10.18 -11.79
CA GLY A 68 5.99 -10.43 -10.54
C GLY A 68 6.84 -10.31 -9.27
N ASP A 69 8.15 -10.10 -9.37
CA ASP A 69 9.01 -9.85 -8.20
C ASP A 69 8.71 -8.47 -7.59
N VAL A 70 8.98 -8.33 -6.30
CA VAL A 70 8.75 -7.07 -5.58
C VAL A 70 10.04 -6.57 -4.97
N ASP A 71 10.52 -5.42 -5.42
CA ASP A 71 11.64 -4.73 -4.79
C ASP A 71 11.13 -3.80 -3.70
N VAL A 72 11.58 -4.05 -2.47
CA VAL A 72 11.27 -3.23 -1.30
C VAL A 72 12.55 -2.53 -0.83
N THR A 73 12.57 -1.21 -0.92
CA THR A 73 13.70 -0.40 -0.43
C THR A 73 13.45 0.03 1.00
N VAL A 74 14.33 -0.39 1.90
CA VAL A 74 14.22 -0.11 3.34
C VAL A 74 15.41 0.73 3.79
N GLN A 75 15.14 1.78 4.56
CA GLN A 75 16.13 2.58 5.25
C GLN A 75 16.08 2.29 6.75
N ARG A 76 17.23 2.15 7.38
CA ARG A 76 17.36 2.21 8.84
C ARG A 76 17.71 3.63 9.25
N ASN A 77 16.86 4.27 10.03
CA ASN A 77 17.16 5.56 10.67
C ASN A 77 18.04 5.36 11.90
N SER A 78 18.46 6.46 12.54
CA SER A 78 19.20 6.36 13.80
C SER A 78 18.37 5.65 14.87
N GLY A 79 19.02 4.74 15.61
CA GLY A 79 18.35 3.92 16.60
C GLY A 79 19.16 2.68 17.00
N ALA A 80 19.14 2.39 18.29
CA ALA A 80 19.85 1.25 18.87
C ALA A 80 19.27 -0.10 18.43
N GLY A 81 20.02 -1.18 18.67
CA GLY A 81 19.59 -2.55 18.40
C GLY A 81 20.40 -3.26 17.32
N ASP A 82 20.53 -4.57 17.47
CA ASP A 82 21.26 -5.45 16.54
C ASP A 82 20.27 -6.13 15.59
N LEU A 83 20.10 -5.54 14.41
CA LEU A 83 19.26 -6.08 13.33
C LEU A 83 19.93 -7.33 12.75
N LYS A 84 19.18 -8.44 12.72
CA LYS A 84 19.61 -9.71 12.08
C LYS A 84 18.88 -10.01 10.79
N ALA A 85 17.60 -9.67 10.73
CA ALA A 85 16.78 -9.87 9.55
C ALA A 85 15.60 -8.90 9.54
N ILE A 86 14.92 -8.83 8.40
CA ILE A 86 13.64 -8.14 8.26
C ILE A 86 12.63 -9.18 7.78
N ASN A 87 11.49 -9.24 8.46
CA ASN A 87 10.31 -9.95 7.97
C ASN A 87 9.49 -8.98 7.12
N PHE A 88 9.36 -9.31 5.84
CA PHE A 88 8.45 -8.65 4.91
C PHE A 88 7.11 -9.36 4.94
N ILE A 89 6.06 -8.64 5.32
CA ILE A 89 4.71 -9.16 5.45
C ILE A 89 3.89 -8.57 4.29
N VAL A 90 3.61 -9.40 3.28
CA VAL A 90 2.95 -9.00 2.04
C VAL A 90 1.52 -9.51 2.05
N SER A 91 0.53 -8.65 1.79
CA SER A 91 -0.88 -9.03 1.80
C SER A 91 -1.64 -8.48 0.59
N ASP A 92 -2.60 -9.27 0.10
CA ASP A 92 -3.61 -8.87 -0.90
C ASP A 92 -4.95 -8.43 -0.25
N GLY A 93 -4.99 -8.36 1.09
CA GLY A 93 -6.18 -8.10 1.91
C GLY A 93 -6.96 -9.34 2.35
N THR A 94 -6.64 -10.52 1.82
CA THR A 94 -7.24 -11.81 2.21
C THR A 94 -6.16 -12.79 2.64
N ASN A 95 -5.14 -12.98 1.81
CA ASN A 95 -3.97 -13.79 2.07
C ASN A 95 -2.81 -12.92 2.56
N THR A 96 -1.92 -13.55 3.33
CA THR A 96 -0.69 -12.91 3.82
C THR A 96 0.48 -13.88 3.66
N GLN A 97 1.59 -13.37 3.16
CA GLN A 97 2.87 -14.08 3.08
C GLN A 97 3.92 -13.35 3.91
N VAL A 98 4.74 -14.11 4.63
CA VAL A 98 5.85 -13.58 5.42
C VAL A 98 7.16 -14.11 4.85
N ILE A 99 8.03 -13.20 4.41
CA ILE A 99 9.34 -13.53 3.83
C ILE A 99 10.42 -12.91 4.71
N LYS A 100 11.26 -13.76 5.30
CA LYS A 100 12.40 -13.33 6.11
C LYS A 100 13.63 -13.12 5.24
N GLN A 101 14.26 -11.96 5.34
CA GLN A 101 15.53 -11.65 4.66
C GLN A 101 16.59 -11.28 5.70
N ALA A 102 17.68 -12.05 5.75
CA ALA A 102 18.81 -11.77 6.63
C ALA A 102 19.52 -10.48 6.19
N THR A 103 19.81 -9.58 7.13
CA THR A 103 20.54 -8.33 6.88
C THR A 103 21.09 -7.74 8.18
N SER A 104 22.17 -6.97 8.05
CA SER A 104 22.78 -6.20 9.14
C SER A 104 22.92 -4.74 8.72
N LEU A 105 21.79 -4.11 8.37
CA LEU A 105 21.74 -2.72 7.93
C LEU A 105 22.28 -1.79 9.03
N SER A 106 23.33 -1.02 8.71
CA SER A 106 23.88 0.00 9.62
C SER A 106 22.91 1.16 9.81
N GLU A 107 23.07 1.94 10.89
CA GLU A 107 22.30 3.18 11.05
C GLU A 107 22.49 4.10 9.85
N LEU A 108 21.40 4.75 9.44
CA LEU A 108 21.27 5.57 8.22
C LEU A 108 21.50 4.81 6.90
N GLY A 109 21.73 3.50 6.96
CA GLY A 109 21.89 2.62 5.81
C GLY A 109 20.57 2.40 5.07
N THR A 110 20.67 2.19 3.76
CA THR A 110 19.53 1.87 2.89
C THR A 110 19.88 0.67 2.04
N GLN A 111 18.93 -0.26 1.89
CA GLN A 111 19.10 -1.46 1.06
C GLN A 111 17.78 -1.82 0.38
N THR A 112 17.87 -2.33 -0.85
CA THR A 112 16.74 -2.90 -1.59
C THR A 112 16.75 -4.42 -1.47
N PHE A 113 15.59 -4.98 -1.15
CA PHE A 113 15.35 -6.41 -1.02
C PHE A 113 14.38 -6.86 -2.10
N THR A 114 14.71 -7.94 -2.81
CA THR A 114 13.82 -8.53 -3.81
C THR A 114 13.05 -9.69 -3.18
N LEU A 115 11.73 -9.60 -3.20
CA LEU A 115 10.80 -10.65 -2.79
C LEU A 115 10.36 -11.40 -4.06
N PRO A 116 10.76 -12.67 -4.23
CA PRO A 116 10.55 -13.36 -5.49
C PRO A 116 9.08 -13.77 -5.69
N TYR A 117 8.60 -13.65 -6.93
CA TYR A 117 7.26 -14.07 -7.34
C TYR A 117 6.99 -15.53 -6.98
N SER A 118 7.99 -16.41 -7.05
CA SER A 118 7.86 -17.83 -6.69
C SER A 118 7.40 -18.06 -5.24
N THR A 119 7.67 -17.12 -4.35
CA THR A 119 7.27 -17.18 -2.93
C THR A 119 5.96 -16.45 -2.67
N LEU A 120 5.70 -15.38 -3.42
CA LEU A 120 4.47 -14.58 -3.29
C LEU A 120 3.27 -15.22 -4.02
N GLY A 121 3.51 -15.94 -5.11
CA GLY A 121 2.48 -16.41 -6.03
C GLY A 121 1.75 -15.25 -6.73
N SER A 122 0.58 -15.54 -7.31
CA SER A 122 -0.24 -14.58 -8.06
C SER A 122 -1.00 -13.57 -7.19
N MET A 123 -0.46 -13.15 -6.05
CA MET A 123 -1.12 -12.22 -5.14
C MET A 123 -1.20 -10.80 -5.74
N ALA A 124 -2.40 -10.21 -5.69
CA ALA A 124 -2.59 -8.78 -5.99
C ALA A 124 -2.18 -7.95 -4.78
N ILE A 125 -0.89 -7.62 -4.67
CA ILE A 125 -0.29 -6.99 -3.49
C ILE A 125 -0.98 -5.67 -3.15
N LYS A 126 -1.58 -5.59 -1.97
CA LYS A 126 -2.19 -4.37 -1.41
C LYS A 126 -1.34 -3.71 -0.34
N THR A 127 -0.57 -4.48 0.43
CA THR A 127 0.27 -3.92 1.48
C THR A 127 1.56 -4.69 1.62
N VAL A 128 2.63 -3.97 1.95
CA VAL A 128 3.93 -4.53 2.34
C VAL A 128 4.30 -3.89 3.66
N SER A 129 4.31 -4.69 4.72
CA SER A 129 4.74 -4.25 6.05
C SER A 129 6.12 -4.82 6.39
N ILE A 130 6.85 -4.13 7.26
CA ILE A 130 8.15 -4.60 7.75
C ILE A 130 8.15 -4.76 9.26
N ALA A 131 8.77 -5.84 9.73
CA ALA A 131 9.02 -6.12 11.14
C ALA A 131 10.50 -6.54 11.31
N PRO A 132 11.26 -5.91 12.23
CA PRO A 132 12.65 -6.26 12.44
C PRO A 132 12.77 -7.59 13.19
N VAL A 133 13.81 -8.36 12.92
CA VAL A 133 14.22 -9.52 13.71
C VAL A 133 15.54 -9.18 14.39
N ILE A 134 15.53 -9.17 15.71
CA ILE A 134 16.67 -8.81 16.55
C ILE A 134 17.21 -10.01 17.30
N ASN A 135 18.47 -9.93 17.73
CA ASN A 135 19.01 -10.88 18.68
C ASN A 135 18.77 -10.37 20.11
N THR A 136 18.01 -11.13 20.89
CA THR A 136 17.80 -10.92 22.32
C THR A 136 18.39 -12.12 23.06
N ASN A 137 19.43 -11.91 23.86
CA ASN A 137 20.07 -12.96 24.67
C ASN A 137 20.50 -14.22 23.88
N GLY A 138 20.98 -14.04 22.65
CA GLY A 138 21.42 -15.13 21.78
C GLY A 138 20.29 -15.76 20.94
N GLN A 139 19.04 -15.32 21.11
CA GLN A 139 17.88 -15.83 20.38
C GLN A 139 17.29 -14.78 19.45
N GLU A 140 16.79 -15.22 18.30
CA GLU A 140 16.05 -14.33 17.39
C GLU A 140 14.67 -14.02 17.97
N THR A 141 14.34 -12.73 18.06
CA THR A 141 13.03 -12.23 18.44
C THR A 141 12.47 -11.38 17.32
N VAL A 142 11.25 -11.66 16.89
CA VAL A 142 10.53 -10.83 15.91
C VAL A 142 9.92 -9.64 16.64
N GLY A 143 10.24 -8.43 16.20
CA GLY A 143 9.62 -7.20 16.67
C GLY A 143 8.24 -6.96 16.07
N ASN A 144 7.54 -5.94 16.57
CA ASN A 144 6.31 -5.47 15.98
C ASN A 144 6.49 -4.95 14.55
N VAL A 145 5.38 -4.85 13.82
CA VAL A 145 5.35 -4.11 12.55
C VAL A 145 5.63 -2.63 12.84
N ILE A 146 6.67 -2.09 12.20
CA ILE A 146 7.15 -0.72 12.44
C ILE A 146 6.85 0.23 11.30
N ASP A 147 6.65 -0.30 10.08
CA ASP A 147 6.21 0.50 8.95
C ASP A 147 5.39 -0.36 7.97
N LYS A 148 4.54 0.32 7.20
CA LYS A 148 3.60 -0.30 6.26
C LYS A 148 3.47 0.56 5.02
N TYR A 149 3.91 0.02 3.89
CA TYR A 149 3.51 0.48 2.58
C TYR A 149 2.10 -0.04 2.27
N VAL A 150 1.23 0.86 1.87
CA VAL A 150 -0.07 0.52 1.27
C VAL A 150 0.08 0.75 -0.22
N ASN A 151 -0.02 -0.34 -0.97
CA ASN A 151 -0.13 -0.28 -2.42
C ASN A 151 -1.51 0.30 -2.76
N THR A 152 -1.55 1.61 -2.99
CA THR A 152 -2.74 2.28 -3.52
C THR A 152 -2.93 2.03 -5.01
N ASN A 153 -2.13 1.15 -5.65
CA ASN A 153 -2.26 0.81 -7.07
C ASN A 153 -3.45 -0.10 -7.39
N SER A 154 -4.37 -0.34 -6.44
CA SER A 154 -5.74 -0.72 -6.79
C SER A 154 -6.41 0.47 -7.49
N GLY A 155 -6.29 0.56 -8.81
CA GLY A 155 -6.79 1.69 -9.59
C GLY A 155 -5.71 2.55 -10.25
N THR A 156 -4.45 2.09 -10.27
CA THR A 156 -3.41 2.69 -11.10
C THR A 156 -3.36 2.03 -12.47
N TYR A 157 -3.61 2.79 -13.52
CA TYR A 157 -3.63 2.33 -14.91
C TYR A 157 -2.50 3.01 -15.64
N LEU A 158 -1.46 2.26 -16.02
CA LEU A 158 -0.29 2.76 -16.74
C LEU A 158 -0.18 2.01 -18.06
N TYR A 159 -0.29 2.72 -19.17
CA TYR A 159 -0.11 2.19 -20.52
C TYR A 159 0.86 3.07 -21.30
N GLY A 160 2.11 2.65 -21.43
CA GLY A 160 3.20 3.45 -21.98
C GLY A 160 4.23 2.64 -22.78
N PRO A 161 5.53 2.62 -22.40
CA PRO A 161 6.62 2.13 -23.26
C PRO A 161 6.49 0.67 -23.75
N THR A 162 5.65 -0.13 -23.11
CA THR A 162 5.51 -1.56 -23.42
C THR A 162 4.11 -1.96 -23.91
N ASN A 163 3.10 -1.08 -23.80
CA ASN A 163 1.74 -1.38 -24.25
C ASN A 163 0.86 -0.12 -24.36
N SER A 164 -0.23 -0.25 -25.11
CA SER A 164 -1.30 0.75 -25.20
C SER A 164 -2.63 0.14 -24.73
N PRO A 165 -3.59 0.96 -24.26
CA PRO A 165 -4.88 0.44 -23.81
C PRO A 165 -5.60 -0.33 -24.93
N VAL A 166 -6.26 -1.42 -24.55
CA VAL A 166 -7.24 -2.08 -25.43
C VAL A 166 -8.58 -1.40 -25.17
N TRP A 167 -9.04 -0.63 -26.14
CA TRP A 167 -10.30 0.08 -26.05
C TRP A 167 -11.46 -0.85 -26.41
N ASN A 168 -12.54 -0.74 -25.65
CA ASN A 168 -13.83 -1.19 -26.15
C ASN A 168 -14.27 -0.19 -27.21
N ASP A 169 -14.40 -0.66 -28.44
CA ASP A 169 -15.06 0.06 -29.51
C ASP A 169 -16.52 -0.43 -29.61
N HIS A 170 -17.42 0.46 -30.04
CA HIS A 170 -18.78 0.04 -30.41
C HIS A 170 -18.79 -0.42 -31.86
N THR A 171 -18.07 -1.50 -32.18
CA THR A 171 -17.93 -2.06 -33.55
C THR A 171 -19.25 -2.47 -34.21
N VAL A 172 -20.36 -2.55 -33.48
CA VAL A 172 -21.61 -3.15 -33.98
C VAL A 172 -22.42 -2.24 -34.93
N SER A 173 -22.14 -0.92 -35.03
CA SER A 173 -22.98 -0.01 -35.85
C SER A 173 -22.23 1.13 -36.58
N GLY A 174 -21.00 0.90 -37.06
CA GLY A 174 -20.39 1.67 -38.17
C GLY A 174 -20.23 3.20 -38.03
N GLY A 175 -20.41 3.77 -36.84
CA GLY A 175 -20.41 5.22 -36.61
C GLY A 175 -19.61 5.68 -35.40
N TYR A 176 -18.69 4.85 -34.91
CA TYR A 176 -17.86 5.10 -33.74
C TYR A 176 -16.39 5.21 -34.12
N GLY A 177 -15.61 5.86 -33.28
CA GLY A 177 -14.18 5.94 -33.46
C GLY A 177 -13.49 4.58 -33.37
N THR A 178 -12.27 4.55 -33.89
CA THR A 178 -11.43 3.36 -33.97
C THR A 178 -10.02 3.68 -33.47
N TYR A 179 -9.21 2.65 -33.25
CA TYR A 179 -7.84 2.83 -32.82
C TYR A 179 -6.91 1.82 -33.49
N THR A 180 -5.64 2.19 -33.60
CA THR A 180 -4.56 1.28 -33.97
C THR A 180 -3.42 1.51 -32.99
N ASN A 181 -3.08 0.48 -32.22
CA ASN A 181 -2.04 0.57 -31.22
C ASN A 181 -0.66 0.33 -31.83
N ASN A 182 0.37 0.94 -31.23
CA ASN A 182 1.79 0.72 -31.53
C ASN A 182 2.13 0.97 -33.01
N ASN A 183 1.62 2.06 -33.59
CA ASN A 183 1.74 2.40 -35.00
C ASN A 183 2.36 3.78 -35.27
N VAL A 184 2.64 4.56 -34.22
CA VAL A 184 3.28 5.87 -34.33
C VAL A 184 4.45 5.99 -33.35
N VAL A 185 5.49 6.70 -33.78
CA VAL A 185 6.68 6.95 -32.95
C VAL A 185 6.31 7.85 -31.78
N ALA A 186 6.48 7.31 -30.58
CA ALA A 186 6.24 7.96 -29.29
C ALA A 186 7.37 8.97 -28.97
N PRO A 187 7.16 9.86 -27.97
CA PRO A 187 8.18 10.81 -27.50
C PRO A 187 9.53 10.17 -27.13
N ASP A 188 9.53 8.92 -26.66
CA ASP A 188 10.74 8.18 -26.30
C ASP A 188 11.46 7.53 -27.50
N GLY A 189 10.96 7.75 -28.72
CA GLY A 189 11.52 7.21 -29.96
C GLY A 189 11.06 5.78 -30.29
N THR A 190 10.24 5.15 -29.45
CA THR A 190 9.74 3.79 -29.68
C THR A 190 8.47 3.79 -30.55
N MET A 191 8.17 2.68 -31.24
CA MET A 191 6.94 2.50 -32.00
C MET A 191 5.80 1.98 -31.10
N THR A 192 5.44 2.75 -30.08
CA THR A 192 4.49 2.33 -29.03
C THR A 192 3.33 3.30 -28.85
N GLY A 193 3.35 4.44 -29.57
CA GLY A 193 2.21 5.33 -29.64
C GLY A 193 1.08 4.73 -30.47
N SER A 194 -0.14 5.18 -30.20
CA SER A 194 -1.35 4.76 -30.92
C SER A 194 -1.95 5.91 -31.71
N THR A 195 -2.61 5.59 -32.83
CA THR A 195 -3.51 6.51 -33.52
C THR A 195 -4.95 6.17 -33.17
N LEU A 196 -5.70 7.15 -32.69
CA LEU A 196 -7.16 7.11 -32.56
C LEU A 196 -7.78 7.86 -33.74
N THR A 197 -8.84 7.31 -34.32
CA THR A 197 -9.70 8.00 -35.29
C THR A 197 -11.03 8.25 -34.60
N LEU A 198 -11.31 9.52 -34.28
CA LEU A 198 -12.45 9.95 -33.48
C LEU A 198 -13.56 10.54 -34.37
N THR A 199 -14.79 10.53 -33.87
CA THR A 199 -15.98 11.08 -34.53
C THR A 199 -16.52 12.29 -33.77
N ALA A 200 -17.50 12.99 -34.35
CA ALA A 200 -18.17 14.12 -33.72
C ALA A 200 -19.55 13.78 -33.13
N THR A 201 -20.02 12.53 -33.30
CA THR A 201 -21.42 12.16 -33.08
C THR A 201 -21.63 11.00 -32.12
N ALA A 202 -20.57 10.31 -31.66
CA ALA A 202 -20.71 9.09 -30.87
C ALA A 202 -19.64 8.94 -29.76
N TRP A 203 -19.99 8.17 -28.71
CA TRP A 203 -19.06 7.72 -27.66
C TRP A 203 -18.06 6.74 -28.26
N ASP A 204 -16.95 7.27 -28.76
CA ASP A 204 -16.09 6.54 -29.69
C ASP A 204 -15.42 5.32 -29.05
N LEU A 205 -14.66 5.54 -27.97
CA LEU A 205 -13.85 4.52 -27.32
C LEU A 205 -14.06 4.59 -25.81
N TYR A 206 -14.05 3.44 -25.13
CA TYR A 206 -14.06 3.45 -23.67
C TYR A 206 -13.31 2.29 -23.02
N GLN A 207 -12.95 2.49 -21.76
CA GLN A 207 -12.37 1.45 -20.91
C GLN A 207 -13.00 1.49 -19.51
N PRO A 208 -13.47 0.36 -18.96
CA PRO A 208 -13.86 0.28 -17.56
C PRO A 208 -12.62 0.29 -16.67
N ILE A 209 -12.64 1.15 -15.66
CA ILE A 209 -11.54 1.41 -14.73
C ILE A 209 -12.11 1.39 -13.31
N SER A 210 -11.38 0.83 -12.35
CA SER A 210 -11.79 0.70 -10.95
C SER A 210 -10.90 1.53 -10.01
N PRO A 211 -11.04 2.87 -9.99
CA PRO A 211 -10.24 3.71 -9.10
C PRO A 211 -10.64 3.47 -7.63
N THR A 212 -9.73 2.94 -6.81
CA THR A 212 -10.02 2.53 -5.42
C THR A 212 -8.95 3.05 -4.44
N PRO A 213 -9.32 3.76 -3.36
CA PRO A 213 -10.66 3.87 -2.81
C PRO A 213 -11.45 5.09 -3.31
N SER A 214 -12.77 5.01 -3.20
CA SER A 214 -13.71 6.09 -3.48
C SER A 214 -13.41 7.32 -2.63
N GLY A 215 -13.73 8.50 -3.13
CA GLY A 215 -13.39 9.77 -2.48
C GLY A 215 -11.91 10.16 -2.59
N THR A 216 -11.05 9.31 -3.15
CA THR A 216 -9.64 9.64 -3.41
C THR A 216 -9.49 10.44 -4.71
N VAL A 217 -8.57 11.40 -4.72
CA VAL A 217 -8.23 12.19 -5.91
C VAL A 217 -7.20 11.44 -6.76
N TYR A 218 -7.54 11.22 -8.02
CA TYR A 218 -6.68 10.63 -9.04
C TYR A 218 -6.29 11.69 -10.08
N THR A 219 -5.12 11.52 -10.68
CA THR A 219 -4.71 12.27 -11.86
C THR A 219 -4.76 11.37 -13.08
N PHE A 220 -5.53 11.77 -14.09
CA PHE A 220 -5.38 11.27 -15.45
C PHE A 220 -4.24 12.04 -16.14
N SER A 221 -3.37 11.34 -16.89
CA SER A 221 -2.47 11.97 -17.85
C SER A 221 -2.27 11.12 -19.11
N ALA A 222 -1.93 11.77 -20.22
CA ALA A 222 -1.46 11.11 -21.45
C ALA A 222 -0.64 12.11 -22.29
N TYR A 223 0.29 11.61 -23.11
CA TYR A 223 0.86 12.39 -24.21
C TYR A 223 -0.08 12.36 -25.40
N VAL A 224 -0.33 13.53 -25.97
CA VAL A 224 -1.26 13.74 -27.08
C VAL A 224 -0.59 14.58 -28.16
N LYS A 225 -0.71 14.15 -29.42
CA LYS A 225 -0.35 14.93 -30.61
C LYS A 225 -1.51 14.85 -31.59
N LEU A 226 -2.05 15.99 -31.99
CA LEU A 226 -3.18 16.04 -32.92
C LEU A 226 -2.76 15.46 -34.29
N GLY A 227 -3.71 14.83 -34.98
CA GLY A 227 -3.60 14.49 -36.39
C GLY A 227 -4.45 15.47 -37.19
N THR A 228 -5.63 15.02 -37.60
CA THR A 228 -6.62 15.86 -38.30
C THR A 228 -7.72 16.43 -37.40
N ALA A 229 -7.89 15.90 -36.18
CA ALA A 229 -8.78 16.49 -35.19
C ALA A 229 -8.18 17.79 -34.61
N THR A 230 -9.02 18.72 -34.17
CA THR A 230 -8.58 20.00 -33.57
C THR A 230 -8.59 19.99 -32.04
N ASN A 231 -9.14 18.95 -31.44
CA ASN A 231 -9.19 18.76 -29.99
C ASN A 231 -9.17 17.27 -29.61
N PHE A 232 -9.00 17.02 -28.32
CA PHE A 232 -9.01 15.69 -27.72
C PHE A 232 -9.83 15.74 -26.43
N CYS A 233 -10.94 15.00 -26.40
CA CYS A 233 -11.89 14.98 -25.30
C CYS A 233 -11.85 13.65 -24.53
N VAL A 234 -11.89 13.76 -23.20
CA VAL A 234 -11.97 12.66 -22.25
C VAL A 234 -13.16 12.89 -21.33
N VAL A 235 -14.00 11.87 -21.17
CA VAL A 235 -15.20 11.93 -20.33
C VAL A 235 -15.28 10.69 -19.44
N MET A 236 -15.64 10.87 -18.17
CA MET A 236 -15.75 9.79 -17.21
C MET A 236 -17.16 9.74 -16.61
N ASN A 237 -17.75 8.55 -16.61
CA ASN A 237 -18.99 8.26 -15.90
C ASN A 237 -18.78 7.16 -14.86
N ASN A 238 -19.68 7.03 -13.88
CA ASN A 238 -19.56 6.08 -12.77
C ASN A 238 -20.09 4.66 -13.08
N GLN A 239 -20.19 4.30 -14.36
CA GLN A 239 -20.82 3.08 -14.92
C GLN A 239 -22.33 2.94 -14.68
N VAL A 240 -22.98 3.88 -14.00
CA VAL A 240 -24.42 3.84 -13.75
C VAL A 240 -25.12 4.94 -14.53
N ASN A 241 -24.66 6.17 -14.42
CA ASN A 241 -25.24 7.33 -15.10
C ASN A 241 -24.15 8.12 -15.81
N TRP A 242 -24.47 8.65 -17.00
CA TRP A 242 -23.63 9.62 -17.70
C TRP A 242 -23.45 10.92 -16.89
N ASN A 243 -22.40 11.68 -17.19
CA ASN A 243 -22.14 13.02 -16.63
C ASN A 243 -21.98 13.04 -15.10
N THR A 244 -21.34 12.02 -14.52
CA THR A 244 -21.29 11.80 -13.07
C THR A 244 -19.93 11.95 -12.43
N VAL A 245 -18.83 11.90 -13.20
CA VAL A 245 -17.48 12.00 -12.63
C VAL A 245 -16.84 13.30 -13.07
N LEU A 246 -16.39 13.37 -14.33
CA LEU A 246 -15.79 14.57 -14.90
C LEU A 246 -15.57 14.38 -16.40
N GLY A 247 -15.58 15.47 -17.17
CA GLY A 247 -15.07 15.49 -18.54
C GLY A 247 -14.19 16.71 -18.78
N LYS A 248 -13.23 16.58 -19.71
CA LYS A 248 -12.36 17.66 -20.16
C LYS A 248 -11.97 17.48 -21.62
N CYS A 249 -11.96 18.58 -22.35
CA CYS A 249 -11.42 18.66 -23.71
C CYS A 249 -10.19 19.53 -23.75
N PHE A 250 -9.19 19.06 -24.48
CA PHE A 250 -7.91 19.73 -24.69
C PHE A 250 -7.79 20.17 -26.14
N SER A 251 -7.17 21.32 -26.38
CA SER A 251 -7.06 21.94 -27.70
C SER A 251 -5.71 22.63 -27.88
N ALA A 252 -5.57 23.42 -28.95
CA ALA A 252 -4.40 24.29 -29.13
C ALA A 252 -4.17 25.27 -27.96
N ALA A 253 -5.24 25.66 -27.24
CA ALA A 253 -5.11 26.49 -26.04
C ALA A 253 -4.37 25.78 -24.89
N ASP A 254 -4.37 24.44 -24.88
CA ASP A 254 -3.66 23.59 -23.93
C ASP A 254 -2.28 23.16 -24.46
N GLY A 255 -1.83 23.74 -25.57
CA GLY A 255 -0.55 23.42 -26.20
C GLY A 255 -0.58 22.19 -27.11
N LEU A 256 -1.75 21.63 -27.43
CA LEU A 256 -1.84 20.56 -28.42
C LEU A 256 -1.53 21.07 -29.82
N SER A 257 -0.78 20.29 -30.61
CA SER A 257 -0.45 20.62 -31.99
C SER A 257 -0.35 19.35 -32.85
N THR A 258 -0.22 19.53 -34.16
CA THR A 258 -0.02 18.42 -35.10
C THR A 258 1.44 17.95 -35.20
N THR A 259 2.37 18.75 -34.67
CA THR A 259 3.82 18.54 -34.83
C THR A 259 4.52 18.08 -33.55
N GLN A 260 3.95 18.36 -32.38
CA GLN A 260 4.59 18.06 -31.09
C GLN A 260 3.65 17.25 -30.18
N TRP A 261 4.26 16.35 -29.42
CA TRP A 261 3.59 15.63 -28.34
C TRP A 261 3.52 16.55 -27.11
N THR A 262 2.31 16.72 -26.57
CA THR A 262 2.05 17.51 -25.37
C THR A 262 1.39 16.63 -24.33
N ARG A 263 1.89 16.66 -23.09
CA ARG A 263 1.29 15.91 -22.00
C ARG A 263 0.08 16.67 -21.47
N VAL A 264 -1.09 16.04 -21.51
CA VAL A 264 -2.33 16.58 -20.95
C VAL A 264 -2.67 15.85 -19.66
N TYR A 265 -3.30 16.54 -18.72
CA TYR A 265 -3.72 15.95 -17.46
C TYR A 265 -4.89 16.72 -16.83
N PHE A 266 -5.61 16.03 -15.94
CA PHE A 266 -6.54 16.63 -14.98
C PHE A 266 -6.74 15.70 -13.79
N THR A 267 -7.22 16.26 -12.69
CA THR A 267 -7.59 15.49 -11.50
C THR A 267 -9.08 15.22 -11.44
N PHE A 268 -9.48 14.05 -10.95
CA PHE A 268 -10.87 13.71 -10.64
C PHE A 268 -10.95 12.95 -9.31
N THR A 269 -12.12 12.96 -8.68
CA THR A 269 -12.37 12.21 -7.45
C THR A 269 -13.06 10.89 -7.79
N ALA A 270 -12.52 9.76 -7.29
CA ALA A 270 -13.11 8.45 -7.51
C ALA A 270 -14.56 8.39 -6.99
N PRO A 271 -15.53 7.93 -7.79
CA PRO A 271 -16.92 7.89 -7.38
C PRO A 271 -17.16 6.83 -6.28
N ALA A 272 -18.28 6.94 -5.58
CA ALA A 272 -18.68 5.99 -4.54
C ALA A 272 -18.74 4.52 -5.04
N THR A 273 -18.98 4.32 -6.35
CA THR A 273 -19.02 3.01 -7.00
C THR A 273 -17.64 2.34 -7.12
N ASN A 274 -16.54 3.06 -6.88
CA ASN A 274 -15.17 2.59 -7.20
C ASN A 274 -15.01 2.13 -8.65
N ALA A 275 -15.85 2.61 -9.57
CA ALA A 275 -15.89 2.17 -10.95
C ALA A 275 -16.22 3.35 -11.85
N ILE A 276 -15.46 3.49 -12.94
CA ILE A 276 -15.70 4.45 -14.00
C ILE A 276 -15.70 3.78 -15.37
N ASN A 277 -16.43 4.34 -16.33
CA ASN A 277 -16.08 4.19 -17.74
C ASN A 277 -15.28 5.43 -18.15
N PHE A 278 -14.04 5.21 -18.58
CA PHE A 278 -13.19 6.24 -19.16
C PHE A 278 -13.44 6.28 -20.66
N HIS A 279 -14.13 7.32 -21.13
CA HIS A 279 -14.45 7.53 -22.54
C HIS A 279 -13.47 8.50 -23.18
N VAL A 280 -13.18 8.25 -24.45
CA VAL A 280 -12.45 9.15 -25.35
C VAL A 280 -13.33 9.40 -26.57
N GLY A 281 -13.34 10.64 -27.04
CA GLY A 281 -14.06 11.03 -28.25
C GLY A 281 -15.35 11.79 -27.97
N ALA A 282 -16.33 11.69 -28.87
CA ALA A 282 -17.56 12.46 -28.76
C ALA A 282 -18.41 12.11 -27.52
N HIS A 283 -19.14 13.10 -27.03
CA HIS A 283 -19.91 13.01 -25.79
C HIS A 283 -21.19 13.85 -25.84
N ALA A 284 -22.02 13.73 -24.81
CA ALA A 284 -23.20 14.57 -24.59
C ALA A 284 -23.06 15.50 -23.37
N GLU A 285 -21.86 15.63 -22.81
CA GLU A 285 -21.60 16.59 -21.73
C GLU A 285 -21.63 18.03 -22.25
N ASN A 286 -21.84 18.99 -21.34
CA ASN A 286 -21.73 20.42 -21.63
C ASN A 286 -20.26 20.88 -21.69
N LEU A 287 -19.51 20.32 -22.64
CA LEU A 287 -18.11 20.60 -22.93
C LEU A 287 -17.95 20.88 -24.43
N PRO A 288 -16.84 21.50 -24.88
CA PRO A 288 -16.55 21.62 -26.30
C PRO A 288 -16.60 20.25 -26.98
N GLN A 289 -17.36 20.09 -28.06
CA GLN A 289 -17.54 18.77 -28.66
C GLN A 289 -16.25 18.25 -29.32
N GLN A 290 -16.00 16.95 -29.22
CA GLN A 290 -14.94 16.29 -29.98
C GLN A 290 -15.09 16.55 -31.48
N THR A 291 -14.00 16.94 -32.13
CA THR A 291 -13.93 17.05 -33.58
C THR A 291 -13.53 15.73 -34.22
N ALA A 292 -14.15 15.42 -35.35
CA ALA A 292 -13.81 14.22 -36.10
C ALA A 292 -12.39 14.32 -36.67
N GLY A 293 -11.68 13.19 -36.70
CA GLY A 293 -10.32 13.11 -37.23
C GLY A 293 -9.41 12.27 -36.37
N THR A 294 -8.11 12.36 -36.63
CA THR A 294 -7.11 11.54 -35.94
C THR A 294 -6.44 12.28 -34.80
N VAL A 295 -6.09 11.54 -33.75
CA VAL A 295 -5.26 11.97 -32.62
C VAL A 295 -4.27 10.86 -32.31
N ASN A 296 -3.01 11.21 -32.06
CA ASN A 296 -1.99 10.28 -31.60
C ASN A 296 -1.85 10.39 -30.08
N VAL A 297 -1.73 9.26 -29.41
CA VAL A 297 -1.78 9.13 -27.96
C VAL A 297 -0.69 8.18 -27.45
N TRP A 298 -0.13 8.45 -26.27
CA TRP A 298 0.88 7.59 -25.65
C TRP A 298 0.97 7.82 -24.14
N ASN A 299 1.51 6.84 -23.41
CA ASN A 299 1.75 6.88 -21.96
C ASN A 299 0.53 7.36 -21.15
N TRP A 300 -0.58 6.62 -21.26
CA TRP A 300 -1.79 6.83 -20.49
C TRP A 300 -1.55 6.46 -19.04
N GLU A 301 -1.95 7.35 -18.14
CA GLU A 301 -1.81 7.17 -16.71
C GLU A 301 -3.09 7.58 -16.01
N ILE A 302 -3.57 6.74 -15.09
CA ILE A 302 -4.45 7.15 -14.00
C ILE A 302 -3.75 6.74 -12.72
N ILE A 303 -3.32 7.71 -11.92
CA ILE A 303 -2.53 7.49 -10.71
C ILE A 303 -3.16 8.20 -9.52
N ASN A 304 -2.93 7.70 -8.31
CA ASN A 304 -3.35 8.38 -7.09
C ASN A 304 -2.49 9.62 -6.83
N GLY A 305 -3.11 10.75 -6.48
CA GLY A 305 -2.42 11.98 -6.12
C GLY A 305 -2.03 12.83 -7.33
N LYS A 306 -1.20 13.86 -7.09
CA LYS A 306 -0.77 14.82 -8.11
C LYS A 306 0.38 14.23 -8.92
N HIS A 307 0.31 14.34 -10.24
CA HIS A 307 1.42 14.04 -11.13
C HIS A 307 2.64 14.91 -10.76
N LEU A 308 3.82 14.31 -10.67
CA LEU A 308 5.09 15.00 -10.51
C LEU A 308 5.73 15.06 -11.90
N ASP A 309 5.86 16.29 -12.43
CA ASP A 309 6.52 16.56 -13.71
C ASP A 309 8.01 16.18 -13.67
#